data_AF-A0A1H6ASG5-F1
#
_entry.id   AF-A0A1H6ASG5-F1
#
_cell.length_a   1.000
_cell.length_b   1.000
_cell.length_c   1.000
_cell.angle_alpha   90.00
_cell.angle_beta   90.00
_cell.angle_gamma   90.00
#
_symmetry.space_group_name_H-M   'P 1'
#
loop_
_entity.id
_entity.type
_entity.pdbx_description
1 polymer ?
#
loop_
_entity_poly.entity_id
_entity_poly.type
_entity_poly.pdbx_seq_one_letter_code
_entity_poly.pdbx_strand_id
1 'polypeptide(L)'
;MKDIKFQLLNCLQDKLKHTEFKLVKSKDGFVRRTAIGQQWFTFLFYTYENKKGVEVNPVIQIRFEEVEQLFHETSTFSEKDSKGTSTIGCSIENYLGNNADTFRRESVYFSGRIYGNLRGQRDFRGCLV
;
A
#
# COMPACT_ATOMS: atom_id res chain seq x y z
N MET A 1 11.41 14.40 3.47
CA MET A 1 10.52 13.36 2.91
C MET A 1 9.54 13.90 1.88
N LYS A 2 8.80 15.00 2.14
CA LYS A 2 7.84 15.57 1.18
C LYS A 2 8.45 15.86 -0.20
N ASP A 3 9.66 16.42 -0.26
CA ASP A 3 10.28 16.79 -1.54
C ASP A 3 10.65 15.58 -2.40
N ILE A 4 11.25 14.56 -1.81
CA ILE A 4 11.61 13.30 -2.50
C ILE A 4 10.36 12.62 -3.06
N LYS A 5 9.28 12.61 -2.28
CA LYS A 5 7.99 12.05 -2.67
C LYS A 5 7.43 12.75 -3.91
N PHE A 6 7.42 14.08 -3.91
CA PHE A 6 6.96 14.86 -5.06
C PHE A 6 7.85 14.69 -6.28
N GLN A 7 9.18 14.62 -6.10
CA GLN A 7 10.10 14.36 -7.20
C GLN A 7 9.85 13.00 -7.85
N LEU A 8 9.65 11.95 -7.05
CA LEU A 8 9.30 10.61 -7.53
C LEU A 8 7.98 10.64 -8.32
N LEU A 9 6.92 11.22 -7.74
CA LEU A 9 5.60 11.27 -8.36
C LEU A 9 5.62 12.06 -9.67
N ASN A 10 6.34 13.19 -9.73
CA ASN A 10 6.47 13.97 -10.96
C ASN A 10 7.26 13.20 -12.04
N CYS A 11 8.35 12.53 -11.68
CA CYS A 11 9.13 11.70 -12.60
C CYS A 11 8.27 10.56 -13.20
N LEU A 12 7.45 9.93 -12.36
CA LEU A 12 6.53 8.88 -12.79
C LEU A 12 5.37 9.42 -13.62
N GLN A 13 4.86 10.62 -13.31
CA GLN A 13 3.80 11.24 -14.08
C GLN A 13 4.19 11.36 -15.55
N ASP A 14 5.42 11.78 -15.84
CA ASP A 14 5.93 11.87 -17.21
C ASP A 14 5.94 10.51 -17.92
N LYS A 15 6.33 9.45 -17.23
CA LYS A 15 6.34 8.07 -17.75
C LYS A 15 4.93 7.51 -17.96
N LEU A 16 3.96 7.97 -17.19
CA LEU A 16 2.57 7.51 -17.24
C LEU A 16 1.68 8.38 -18.14
N LYS A 17 2.21 9.42 -18.80
CA LYS A 17 1.45 10.34 -19.68
C LYS A 17 0.66 9.64 -20.79
N HIS A 18 1.14 8.49 -21.28
CA HIS A 18 0.49 7.70 -22.33
C HIS A 18 -0.57 6.73 -21.79
N THR A 19 -0.72 6.66 -20.47
CA THR A 19 -1.74 5.87 -19.81
C THR A 19 -2.90 6.77 -19.39
N GLU A 20 -4.03 6.18 -19.01
CA GLU A 20 -5.19 6.94 -18.50
C GLU A 20 -5.08 7.28 -16.99
N PHE A 21 -3.92 7.01 -16.38
CA PHE A 21 -3.66 7.30 -14.98
C PHE A 21 -3.40 8.79 -14.76
N LYS A 22 -4.14 9.39 -13.82
CA LYS A 22 -4.00 10.80 -13.42
C LYS A 22 -3.34 10.90 -12.05
N LEU A 23 -2.36 11.78 -11.90
CA LEU A 23 -1.69 12.02 -10.62
C LEU A 23 -2.67 12.68 -9.61
N VAL A 24 -2.79 12.09 -8.43
CA VAL A 24 -3.53 12.63 -7.28
C VAL A 24 -2.55 12.92 -6.16
N LYS A 25 -2.03 14.16 -6.13
CA LYS A 25 -1.01 14.59 -5.17
C LYS A 25 -1.41 14.40 -3.70
N SER A 26 -2.69 14.56 -3.37
CA SER A 26 -3.20 14.39 -2.00
C SER A 26 -3.23 12.94 -1.51
N LYS A 27 -3.10 11.97 -2.42
CA LYS A 27 -3.12 10.53 -2.15
C LYS A 27 -1.84 9.83 -2.57
N ASP A 28 -0.84 10.62 -3.00
CA ASP A 28 0.50 10.13 -3.31
C ASP A 28 0.53 8.97 -4.31
N GLY A 29 -0.30 9.09 -5.33
CA GLY A 29 -0.49 8.04 -6.30
C GLY A 29 -1.24 8.51 -7.52
N PHE A 30 -1.55 7.54 -8.36
CA PHE A 30 -2.21 7.74 -9.64
C PHE A 30 -3.55 7.01 -9.64
N VAL A 31 -4.54 7.61 -10.27
CA VAL A 31 -5.89 7.06 -10.36
C VAL A 31 -6.31 6.91 -11.82
N ARG A 32 -6.95 5.79 -12.12
CA ARG A 32 -7.67 5.58 -13.38
C ARG A 32 -9.08 5.10 -13.08
N ARG A 33 -10.08 5.70 -13.72
CA ARG A 33 -11.46 5.18 -13.71
C ARG A 33 -11.61 4.17 -14.83
N THR A 34 -12.30 3.08 -14.55
CA THR A 34 -12.56 1.97 -15.46
C THR A 34 -14.04 1.61 -15.41
N ALA A 35 -14.51 0.74 -16.31
CA ALA A 35 -15.91 0.28 -16.31
C ALA A 35 -16.31 -0.44 -15.01
N ILE A 36 -15.35 -1.07 -14.32
CA ILE A 36 -15.57 -1.86 -13.10
C ILE A 36 -15.27 -1.09 -11.81
N GLY A 37 -15.01 0.23 -11.90
CA GLY A 37 -14.69 1.08 -10.76
C GLY A 37 -13.34 1.78 -10.90
N GLN A 38 -12.67 2.01 -9.77
CA GLN A 38 -11.50 2.89 -9.68
C GLN A 38 -10.23 2.11 -9.36
N GLN A 39 -9.22 2.26 -10.21
CA GLN A 39 -7.90 1.68 -10.01
C GLN A 39 -6.92 2.73 -9.50
N TRP A 40 -6.16 2.34 -8.50
CA TRP A 40 -5.14 3.16 -7.87
C TRP A 40 -3.78 2.49 -8.00
N PHE A 41 -2.79 3.33 -8.30
CA PHE A 41 -1.38 2.98 -8.20
C PHE A 41 -0.73 3.92 -7.21
N THR A 42 -0.45 3.44 -6.00
CA THR A 42 0.01 4.24 -4.86
C THR A 42 1.39 3.79 -4.39
N PHE A 43 2.06 4.66 -3.64
CA PHE A 43 3.37 4.38 -3.07
C PHE A 43 3.29 4.51 -1.55
N LEU A 44 3.56 3.40 -0.85
CA LEU A 44 3.71 3.41 0.60
C LEU A 44 5.17 3.69 0.94
N PHE A 45 5.40 4.70 1.77
CA PHE A 45 6.74 5.10 2.19
C PHE A 45 6.91 4.69 3.65
N TYR A 46 7.81 3.74 3.90
CA TYR A 46 8.12 3.27 5.25
C TYR A 46 9.46 3.80 5.71
N THR A 47 9.50 4.20 6.97
CA THR A 47 10.72 4.49 7.71
C THR A 47 10.75 3.56 8.90
N TYR A 48 11.89 2.90 9.12
CA TYR A 48 12.05 1.97 10.23
C TYR A 48 12.91 2.61 11.31
N GLU A 49 12.50 2.45 12.57
CA GLU A 49 13.33 2.83 13.70
C GLU A 49 14.70 2.12 13.58
N ASN A 50 15.78 2.87 13.79
CA ASN A 50 17.16 2.39 13.71
C ASN A 50 17.66 1.97 12.31
N LYS A 51 16.93 2.24 11.23
CA LYS A 51 17.44 2.09 9.86
C LYS A 51 17.59 3.46 9.18
N LYS A 52 18.71 3.66 8.50
CA LYS A 52 18.88 4.80 7.60
C LYS A 52 18.21 4.49 6.27
N GLY A 53 17.32 5.36 5.82
CA GLY A 53 16.70 5.27 4.50
C GLY A 53 15.16 5.30 4.54
N VAL A 54 14.57 5.22 3.35
CA VAL A 54 13.13 5.14 3.13
C VAL A 54 12.87 3.94 2.23
N GLU A 55 12.03 3.02 2.68
CA GLU A 55 11.51 1.97 1.82
C GLU A 55 10.31 2.52 1.05
N VAL A 56 10.28 2.26 -0.25
CA VAL A 56 9.18 2.66 -1.13
C VAL A 56 8.54 1.38 -1.66
N ASN A 57 7.30 1.12 -1.25
CA ASN A 57 6.55 -0.04 -1.66
C ASN A 57 5.42 0.37 -2.62
N PRO A 58 5.52 0.01 -3.91
CA PRO A 58 4.47 0.27 -4.88
C PRO A 58 3.28 -0.68 -4.68
N VAL A 59 2.07 -0.12 -4.67
CA VAL A 59 0.82 -0.84 -4.39
C VAL A 59 -0.19 -0.60 -5.51
N ILE A 60 -0.89 -1.65 -5.90
CA ILE A 60 -2.06 -1.58 -6.79
C ILE A 60 -3.30 -1.82 -5.94
N GLN A 61 -4.31 -0.96 -6.12
CA GLN A 61 -5.59 -1.08 -5.44
C GLN A 61 -6.72 -0.91 -6.43
N ILE A 62 -7.82 -1.62 -6.21
CA ILE A 62 -9.03 -1.57 -7.01
C ILE A 62 -10.19 -1.37 -6.06
N ARG A 63 -11.00 -0.35 -6.34
CA ARG A 63 -12.31 -0.14 -5.73
C ARG A 63 -13.38 -0.52 -6.73
N PHE A 64 -14.12 -1.57 -6.41
CA PHE A 64 -15.33 -1.96 -7.13
C PHE A 64 -16.49 -1.22 -6.50
N GLU A 65 -17.19 -0.39 -7.28
CA GLU A 65 -18.25 0.45 -6.73
C GLU A 65 -19.45 -0.40 -6.29
N GLU A 66 -19.72 -1.52 -6.97
CA GLU A 66 -20.78 -2.45 -6.59
C GLU A 66 -20.49 -3.14 -5.25
N VAL A 67 -19.23 -3.52 -5.01
CA VAL A 67 -18.84 -4.14 -3.72
C VAL A 67 -18.87 -3.11 -2.61
N GLU A 68 -18.44 -1.89 -2.90
CA GLU A 68 -18.51 -0.78 -1.96
C GLU A 68 -19.96 -0.46 -1.58
N GLN A 69 -20.86 -0.43 -2.56
CA GLN A 69 -22.28 -0.23 -2.32
C GLN A 69 -22.85 -1.32 -1.41
N LEU A 70 -22.56 -2.59 -1.67
CA LEU A 70 -22.96 -3.69 -0.81
C LEU A 70 -22.39 -3.54 0.61
N PHE A 71 -21.14 -3.10 0.74
CA PHE A 71 -20.54 -2.83 2.04
C PHE A 71 -21.26 -1.69 2.77
N HIS A 72 -21.62 -0.61 2.09
CA HIS A 72 -22.40 0.47 2.69
C HIS A 72 -23.80 0.04 3.13
N GLU A 73 -24.48 -0.79 2.33
CA GLU A 73 -25.81 -1.29 2.65
C GLU A 73 -25.80 -2.25 3.85
N THR A 74 -24.71 -3.00 4.03
CA THR A 74 -24.60 -4.03 5.07
C THR A 74 -23.86 -3.58 6.32
N SER A 75 -22.93 -2.63 6.18
CA SER A 75 -22.17 -2.10 7.30
C SER A 75 -22.90 -0.90 7.90
N THR A 76 -23.07 -0.91 9.22
CA THR A 76 -23.65 0.22 9.96
C THR A 76 -22.72 1.44 10.01
N PHE A 77 -21.67 1.48 9.18
CA PHE A 77 -20.72 2.58 9.12
C PHE A 77 -21.30 3.76 8.36
N SER A 78 -20.89 4.97 8.74
CA SER A 78 -21.30 6.15 8.01
C SER A 78 -20.61 6.18 6.63
N GLU A 79 -21.27 6.76 5.63
CA GLU A 79 -20.71 6.92 4.28
C GLU A 79 -19.34 7.64 4.26
N LYS A 80 -19.10 8.49 5.28
CA LYS A 80 -17.84 9.22 5.45
C LYS A 80 -16.67 8.31 5.78
N ASP A 81 -16.92 7.19 6.46
CA ASP A 81 -15.89 6.26 6.94
C ASP A 81 -15.44 5.27 5.86
N SER A 82 -16.25 5.11 4.82
CA SER A 82 -16.02 4.17 3.72
C SER A 82 -15.42 4.86 2.49
N LYS A 83 -15.53 6.19 2.40
CA LYS A 83 -15.04 6.97 1.26
C LYS A 83 -13.53 6.82 1.04
N GLY A 84 -13.19 6.11 -0.04
CA GLY A 84 -11.81 5.97 -0.52
C GLY A 84 -11.10 4.71 -0.05
N THR A 85 -11.81 3.79 0.62
CA THR A 85 -11.30 2.44 0.88
C THR A 85 -11.32 1.64 -0.42
N SER A 86 -10.23 0.91 -0.68
CA SER A 86 -10.17 0.01 -1.83
C SER A 86 -10.75 -1.34 -1.46
N THR A 87 -11.49 -1.95 -2.38
CA THR A 87 -12.06 -3.29 -2.20
C THR A 87 -10.96 -4.35 -2.17
N ILE A 88 -9.96 -4.21 -3.03
CA ILE A 88 -8.81 -5.12 -3.13
C ILE A 88 -7.54 -4.27 -3.24
N GLY A 89 -6.49 -4.64 -2.52
CA GLY A 89 -5.18 -4.01 -2.64
C GLY A 89 -4.06 -4.98 -2.35
N CYS A 90 -2.97 -4.88 -3.10
CA CYS A 90 -1.75 -5.64 -2.84
C CYS A 90 -0.51 -4.87 -3.30
N SER A 91 0.66 -5.20 -2.73
CA SER A 91 1.92 -4.71 -3.29
C SER A 91 2.13 -5.30 -4.69
N ILE A 92 2.76 -4.53 -5.57
CA ILE A 92 3.13 -5.02 -6.90
C ILE A 92 4.01 -6.27 -6.80
N GLU A 93 4.91 -6.31 -5.83
CA GLU A 93 5.78 -7.46 -5.63
C GLU A 93 4.99 -8.75 -5.39
N ASN A 94 3.95 -8.70 -4.55
CA ASN A 94 3.07 -9.84 -4.31
C ASN A 94 2.29 -10.22 -5.57
N TYR A 95 1.80 -9.23 -6.32
CA TYR A 95 1.11 -9.47 -7.59
C TYR A 95 2.00 -10.17 -8.62
N LEU A 96 3.28 -9.80 -8.68
CA LEU A 96 4.25 -10.39 -9.60
C LEU A 96 4.74 -11.78 -9.17
N GLY A 97 4.23 -12.33 -8.06
CA GLY A 97 4.67 -13.62 -7.53
C GLY A 97 6.09 -13.61 -6.98
N ASN A 98 6.69 -12.42 -6.82
CA ASN A 98 7.93 -12.28 -6.09
C ASN A 98 7.57 -12.43 -4.60
N ASN A 99 8.21 -13.35 -3.89
CA ASN A 99 8.02 -13.54 -2.46
C ASN A 99 8.54 -12.29 -1.70
N ALA A 100 7.77 -11.20 -1.69
CA ALA A 100 8.08 -9.99 -0.94
C ALA A 100 8.10 -10.26 0.57
N ASP A 101 7.33 -11.26 1.01
CA ASP A 101 7.29 -11.71 2.39
C ASP A 101 8.61 -12.29 2.88
N THR A 102 9.46 -12.87 2.00
CA THR A 102 10.78 -13.35 2.42
C THR A 102 11.76 -12.22 2.71
N PHE A 103 11.80 -11.15 1.90
CA PHE A 103 12.69 -10.00 2.15
C PHE A 103 12.24 -9.16 3.36
N ARG A 104 10.93 -8.98 3.55
CA ARG A 104 10.38 -8.27 4.72
C ARG A 104 10.57 -9.05 6.02
N ARG A 105 10.46 -10.39 5.99
CA ARG A 105 10.77 -11.23 7.16
C ARG A 105 12.27 -11.18 7.51
N GLU A 106 13.15 -11.42 6.55
CA GLU A 106 14.59 -11.51 6.88
C GLU A 106 15.17 -10.19 7.39
N SER A 107 14.79 -9.05 6.83
CA SER A 107 15.33 -7.76 7.27
C SER A 107 14.82 -7.27 8.64
N VAL A 108 13.73 -7.83 9.16
CA VAL A 108 13.20 -7.56 10.52
C VAL A 108 13.75 -8.58 11.52
N TYR A 109 13.92 -9.85 11.13
CA TYR A 109 14.49 -10.89 12.01
C TYR A 109 16.02 -10.87 12.10
N PHE A 110 16.77 -10.43 11.07
CA PHE A 110 18.23 -10.33 11.17
C PHE A 110 18.70 -9.26 12.16
N SER A 111 17.97 -8.14 12.27
CA SER A 111 18.24 -7.12 13.30
C SER A 111 17.88 -7.58 14.71
N GLY A 112 16.92 -8.51 14.85
CA GLY A 112 16.52 -9.09 16.14
C GLY A 112 17.46 -10.19 16.66
N ARG A 113 18.20 -10.89 15.79
CA ARG A 113 19.17 -11.93 16.21
C ARG A 113 20.50 -11.37 16.73
N ILE A 114 20.88 -10.16 16.36
CA ILE A 114 22.10 -9.51 16.90
C ILE A 114 21.83 -8.90 18.29
N TYR A 115 20.57 -8.61 18.62
CA TYR A 115 20.16 -8.07 19.92
C TYR A 115 19.00 -8.89 20.53
N GLY A 116 19.27 -10.11 20.98
CA GLY A 116 18.23 -10.83 21.72
C GLY A 116 18.38 -12.33 21.83
N ASN A 117 19.46 -12.79 22.47
CA ASN A 117 19.27 -13.83 23.47
C ASN A 117 18.32 -13.23 24.50
N LEU A 118 17.01 -13.52 24.43
CA LEU A 118 16.02 -13.49 25.53
C LEU A 118 14.60 -13.72 24.98
N ARG A 119 14.10 -14.95 25.20
CA ARG A 119 12.70 -15.33 25.46
C ARG A 119 11.61 -15.00 24.42
N GLY A 120 11.04 -16.08 23.89
CA GLY A 120 9.59 -16.20 23.69
C GLY A 120 9.12 -16.12 22.25
N GLN A 121 9.04 -17.28 21.60
CA GLN A 121 8.11 -17.49 20.49
C GLN A 121 6.70 -17.08 20.95
N ARG A 122 6.13 -16.06 20.32
CA ARG A 122 4.69 -15.90 20.25
C ARG A 122 4.32 -15.72 18.79
N ASP A 123 3.58 -16.71 18.28
CA ASP A 123 2.86 -16.66 17.02
C ASP A 123 2.02 -15.38 16.97
N PHE A 124 2.28 -14.52 15.98
CA PHE A 124 1.34 -13.48 15.59
C PHE A 124 0.30 -14.09 14.65
N ARG A 125 -0.72 -14.71 15.25
CA ARG A 125 -2.07 -14.76 14.69
C ARG A 125 -2.82 -13.50 15.15
N GLY A 126 -3.44 -12.80 14.21
CA GLY A 126 -4.36 -11.68 14.44
C GLY A 126 -3.73 -10.30 14.18
N CYS A 127 -4.46 -9.28 13.76
CA CYS A 127 -5.88 -9.15 13.48
C CYS A 127 -6.06 -7.89 12.62
N LEU A 128 -7.05 -7.87 11.73
CA LEU A 128 -7.67 -6.65 11.24
C LEU A 128 -8.33 -5.94 12.43
N VAL A 129 -7.93 -4.69 12.72
CA VAL A 129 -8.77 -3.63 13.27
C VAL A 129 -8.33 -2.32 12.64
#